data_AF-A0A8S8X7Z1-F1
#
_entry.id   AF-A0A8S8X7Z1-F1
#
_cell.length_a   1.000
_cell.length_b   1.000
_cell.length_c   1.000
_cell.angle_alpha   90.00
_cell.angle_beta   90.00
_cell.angle_gamma   90.00
#
_symmetry.space_group_name_H-M   'P 1'
#
loop_
_entity.id
_entity.type
_entity.pdbx_description
1 polymer ?
#
loop_
_entity_poly.entity_id
_entity_poly.type
_entity_poly.pdbx_seq_one_letter_code
_entity_poly.pdbx_strand_id
1 'polypeptide(L)'
;MRFQGTALAALLLFASTAAWAEDGDAARGTALYKQRCAVCHGLDGGGGQGPALQGVLGRKAGEVQFGYSRALRQSGLTWDVDTLERYLAKPQSTVPGTTMVVATANAKERADVIAFLATLKPVAAAAPTAPAAQSSAAPAQVGKLLEGRAAFGDFRADAPGVRRHITVDALPAPYETQSARNPSRVVEPAADAMPRVPDGFKIEKFAENLAAPRILRTAPNGDIFVAETAAGRVKILRGTGKAEKIEVFASGLEGPFGIAFYPASNPRFVYVAEVNRVVRFAYKEGDLKASGKPEIIVPQLSPTSGGHTTRDLVFSKDGTRMFVSVGSASNVSPGGDAKSGDALRAWEASRAIGAAYGDEEKRADVLVFDVDGKNGKIFAAGIRNCVGLAVHPSSGDVWCSTNERDGLGDDLVPDYVTRVKEGGFYGWPWFYLGAHEDPRHAGARPDLKDKITVPDVLLQSHSASLGMVFYDGASFPAAYRGDGFAALHGSWNRALRTGYKVIRVRTRDGVPTGEYEDFLTGLVINDREVWARPVGLTVAKDGSLLVSEDGNGTIWRVSYRGAAR
;
A
#
# COMPACT_ATOMS: atom_id res chain seq x y z
N MET A 1 -18.43 -93.04 0.22
CA MET A 1 -18.09 -93.20 1.65
C MET A 1 -17.74 -91.84 2.21
N ARG A 2 -18.35 -91.48 3.34
CA ARG A 2 -18.18 -90.20 4.06
C ARG A 2 -16.84 -90.15 4.80
N PHE A 3 -16.13 -89.03 4.72
CA PHE A 3 -15.16 -88.54 5.71
C PHE A 3 -15.24 -86.99 5.65
N GLN A 4 -15.88 -86.34 6.62
CA GLN A 4 -15.32 -85.79 7.87
C GLN A 4 -14.16 -84.80 7.67
N GLY A 5 -14.31 -83.58 8.20
CA GLY A 5 -13.17 -82.74 8.57
C GLY A 5 -13.33 -81.24 8.35
N THR A 6 -13.99 -80.57 9.31
CA THR A 6 -13.60 -79.26 9.89
C THR A 6 -13.11 -78.12 9.00
N ALA A 7 -13.93 -77.06 8.93
CA ALA A 7 -13.56 -75.73 8.49
C ALA A 7 -12.52 -75.10 9.45
N LEU A 8 -11.34 -74.76 8.94
CA LEU A 8 -10.37 -73.89 9.61
C LEU A 8 -10.61 -72.45 9.18
N ALA A 9 -10.95 -71.60 10.15
CA ALA A 9 -10.91 -70.15 10.00
C ALA A 9 -9.45 -69.69 9.91
N ALA A 10 -9.04 -69.16 8.76
CA ALA A 10 -7.78 -68.45 8.60
C ALA A 10 -8.05 -66.94 8.71
N LEU A 11 -7.66 -66.36 9.85
CA LEU A 11 -7.43 -64.92 9.98
C LEU A 11 -6.29 -64.55 9.02
N LEU A 12 -6.63 -63.94 7.88
CA LEU A 12 -5.66 -63.18 7.09
C LEU A 12 -5.76 -61.72 7.52
N LEU A 13 -4.81 -61.33 8.37
CA LEU A 13 -4.46 -59.94 8.63
C LEU A 13 -4.14 -59.28 7.28
N PHE A 14 -5.07 -58.48 6.76
CA PHE A 14 -4.72 -57.44 5.82
C PHE A 14 -3.91 -56.40 6.58
N ALA A 15 -2.58 -56.57 6.58
CA ALA A 15 -1.70 -55.44 6.78
C ALA A 15 -1.94 -54.49 5.60
N SER A 16 -2.81 -53.50 5.81
CA SER A 16 -2.86 -52.32 4.96
C SER A 16 -1.50 -51.65 5.07
N THR A 17 -0.64 -51.86 4.08
CA THR A 17 0.56 -51.05 3.93
C THR A 17 0.06 -49.64 3.67
N ALA A 18 0.14 -48.78 4.69
CA ALA A 18 0.13 -47.34 4.52
C ALA A 18 1.11 -47.04 3.39
N ALA A 19 0.64 -46.42 2.31
CA ALA A 19 1.50 -45.94 1.26
C ALA A 19 2.48 -44.95 1.93
N TRP A 20 3.74 -45.36 2.03
CA TRP A 20 4.80 -44.54 2.57
C TRP A 20 4.90 -43.30 1.67
N ALA A 21 4.87 -42.11 2.28
CA ALA A 21 5.18 -40.86 1.59
C ALA A 21 6.54 -41.02 0.89
N GLU A 22 6.64 -40.65 -0.39
CA GLU A 22 7.94 -40.62 -1.07
C GLU A 22 8.92 -39.75 -0.27
N ASP A 23 10.13 -40.25 -0.04
CA ASP A 23 11.15 -39.50 0.70
C ASP A 23 11.39 -38.12 0.04
N GLY A 24 11.10 -37.07 0.79
CA GLY A 24 11.30 -35.69 0.37
C GLY A 24 12.77 -35.29 0.40
N ASP A 25 13.19 -34.45 -0.55
CA ASP A 25 14.54 -33.88 -0.63
C ASP A 25 14.52 -32.41 -0.20
N ALA A 26 15.22 -32.11 0.90
CA ALA A 26 15.24 -30.78 1.48
C ALA A 26 15.92 -29.73 0.58
N ALA A 27 16.86 -30.10 -0.29
CA ALA A 27 17.51 -29.16 -1.21
C ALA A 27 16.54 -28.73 -2.32
N ARG A 28 15.80 -29.70 -2.90
CA ARG A 28 14.70 -29.38 -3.84
C ARG A 28 13.57 -28.63 -3.16
N GLY A 29 13.23 -29.02 -1.92
CA GLY A 29 12.26 -28.32 -1.08
C GLY A 29 12.62 -26.86 -0.83
N THR A 30 13.91 -26.56 -0.61
CA THR A 30 14.41 -25.19 -0.45
C THR A 30 14.17 -24.36 -1.72
N ALA A 31 14.43 -24.92 -2.90
CA ALA A 31 14.21 -24.24 -4.17
C ALA A 31 12.72 -23.98 -4.42
N LEU A 32 11.87 -24.99 -4.19
CA LEU A 32 10.41 -24.87 -4.31
C LEU A 32 9.82 -23.85 -3.33
N TYR A 33 10.30 -23.87 -2.08
CA TYR A 33 9.91 -22.90 -1.06
C TYR A 33 10.21 -21.47 -1.52
N LYS A 34 11.44 -21.21 -1.98
CA LYS A 34 11.85 -19.88 -2.46
C LYS A 34 11.01 -19.39 -3.65
N GLN A 35 10.62 -20.30 -4.55
CA GLN A 35 9.87 -19.96 -5.75
C GLN A 35 8.37 -19.73 -5.49
N ARG A 36 7.75 -20.52 -4.60
CA ARG A 36 6.29 -20.58 -4.50
C ARG A 36 5.72 -20.25 -3.13
N CYS A 37 6.48 -20.49 -2.06
CA CYS A 37 6.01 -20.29 -0.69
C CYS A 37 6.52 -18.97 -0.09
N ALA A 38 7.73 -18.56 -0.47
CA ALA A 38 8.41 -17.38 0.09
C ALA A 38 7.73 -16.04 -0.25
N VAL A 39 6.92 -16.01 -1.31
CA VAL A 39 6.06 -14.86 -1.66
C VAL A 39 5.04 -14.54 -0.56
N CYS A 40 4.58 -15.55 0.16
CA CYS A 40 3.58 -15.40 1.22
C CYS A 40 4.18 -15.60 2.61
N HIS A 41 5.08 -16.56 2.78
CA HIS A 41 5.64 -16.99 4.05
C HIS A 41 7.11 -16.61 4.17
N GLY A 42 7.48 -15.94 5.25
CA GLY A 42 8.88 -15.84 5.67
C GLY A 42 9.26 -17.04 6.53
N LEU A 43 10.55 -17.34 6.63
CA LEU A 43 11.01 -18.36 7.59
C LEU A 43 10.92 -17.79 9.01
N ASP A 44 11.45 -16.60 9.21
CA ASP A 44 11.50 -15.83 10.46
C ASP A 44 10.37 -14.80 10.61
N GLY A 45 9.39 -14.79 9.69
CA GLY A 45 8.28 -13.83 9.69
C GLY A 45 8.36 -12.73 8.63
N GLY A 46 9.34 -12.79 7.72
CA GLY A 46 9.47 -11.89 6.56
C GLY A 46 8.46 -12.06 5.40
N GLY A 47 7.25 -12.60 5.63
CA GLY A 47 6.23 -12.81 4.59
C GLY A 47 5.00 -11.92 4.76
N GLY A 48 4.50 -11.31 3.69
CA GLY A 48 3.39 -10.36 3.72
C GLY A 48 1.99 -10.99 3.83
N GLN A 49 1.83 -12.28 3.51
CA GLN A 49 0.51 -12.91 3.34
C GLN A 49 0.29 -14.17 4.19
N GLY A 50 1.32 -14.75 4.79
CA GLY A 50 1.27 -15.98 5.59
C GLY A 50 2.17 -15.93 6.83
N PRO A 51 1.92 -16.78 7.85
CA PRO A 51 2.73 -16.83 9.08
C PRO A 51 4.15 -17.35 8.83
N ALA A 52 5.06 -17.06 9.78
CA ALA A 52 6.42 -17.61 9.80
C ALA A 52 6.41 -19.14 9.77
N LEU A 53 7.22 -19.77 8.92
CA LEU A 53 7.28 -21.24 8.80
C LEU A 53 8.49 -21.89 9.51
N GLN A 54 9.40 -21.11 10.08
CA GLN A 54 10.43 -21.66 10.97
C GLN A 54 9.78 -22.38 12.16
N GLY A 55 10.21 -23.61 12.43
CA GLY A 55 9.68 -24.43 13.51
C GLY A 55 8.19 -24.76 13.34
N VAL A 56 7.68 -24.84 12.10
CA VAL A 56 6.26 -25.15 11.87
C VAL A 56 5.91 -26.59 12.23
N LEU A 57 6.81 -27.56 12.05
CA LEU A 57 6.55 -28.94 12.46
C LEU A 57 6.41 -29.05 13.98
N GLY A 58 5.32 -29.68 14.43
CA GLY A 58 4.94 -29.82 15.84
C GLY A 58 4.18 -28.62 16.42
N ARG A 59 4.02 -27.54 15.65
CA ARG A 59 3.36 -26.31 16.11
C ARG A 59 1.85 -26.37 15.94
N LYS A 60 1.07 -25.77 16.84
CA LYS A 60 -0.38 -25.66 16.68
C LYS A 60 -0.75 -24.64 15.61
N ALA A 61 -1.80 -24.93 14.84
CA ALA A 61 -2.38 -23.98 13.92
C ALA A 61 -2.90 -22.76 14.69
N GLY A 62 -2.50 -21.57 14.26
CA GLY A 62 -2.89 -20.33 14.93
C GLY A 62 -1.97 -19.87 16.07
N GLU A 63 -0.88 -20.58 16.37
CA GLU A 63 -0.07 -20.35 17.57
C GLU A 63 0.88 -19.15 17.49
N VAL A 64 1.43 -18.82 16.31
CA VAL A 64 2.30 -17.64 16.17
C VAL A 64 1.50 -16.36 15.99
N GLN A 65 2.10 -15.22 16.29
CA GLN A 65 1.40 -13.94 16.15
C GLN A 65 1.22 -13.56 14.67
N PHE A 66 0.11 -13.98 14.07
CA PHE A 66 -0.28 -13.71 12.68
C PHE A 66 -1.80 -13.55 12.54
N GLY A 67 -2.27 -12.85 11.50
CA GLY A 67 -3.68 -12.60 11.19
C GLY A 67 -4.41 -13.82 10.64
N TYR A 68 -4.47 -14.91 11.41
CA TYR A 68 -5.09 -16.16 10.99
C TYR A 68 -6.61 -16.05 10.81
N SER A 69 -7.13 -16.75 9.79
CA SER A 69 -8.58 -16.94 9.64
C SER A 69 -9.16 -17.58 10.91
N ARG A 70 -10.44 -17.27 11.20
CA ARG A 70 -11.15 -17.84 12.34
C ARG A 70 -11.17 -19.38 12.26
N ALA A 71 -11.42 -19.93 11.07
CA ALA A 71 -11.45 -21.37 10.84
C ALA A 71 -10.10 -22.03 11.18
N LEU A 72 -8.99 -21.43 10.76
CA LEU A 72 -7.66 -22.00 11.01
C LEU A 72 -7.28 -21.93 12.50
N ARG A 73 -7.63 -20.85 13.22
CA ARG A 73 -7.44 -20.74 14.67
C ARG A 73 -8.27 -21.76 15.46
N GLN A 74 -9.46 -22.10 14.96
CA GLN A 74 -10.39 -23.01 15.62
C GLN A 74 -10.24 -24.46 15.17
N SER A 75 -9.36 -24.73 14.20
CA SER A 75 -9.17 -26.07 13.62
C SER A 75 -8.60 -27.11 14.59
N GLY A 76 -7.90 -26.68 15.64
CA GLY A 76 -7.23 -27.56 16.59
C GLY A 76 -6.06 -28.36 16.00
N LEU A 77 -5.69 -28.11 14.74
CA LEU A 77 -4.63 -28.85 14.06
C LEU A 77 -3.27 -28.61 14.71
N THR A 78 -2.46 -29.65 14.73
CA THR A 78 -1.02 -29.56 14.94
C THR A 78 -0.34 -29.88 13.61
N TRP A 79 0.65 -29.09 13.23
CA TRP A 79 1.35 -29.27 11.96
C TRP A 79 2.35 -30.43 12.06
N ASP A 80 1.91 -31.63 11.74
CA ASP A 80 2.77 -32.78 11.46
C ASP A 80 2.89 -33.00 9.95
N VAL A 81 3.69 -34.01 9.55
CA VAL A 81 3.92 -34.35 8.14
C VAL A 81 2.60 -34.64 7.42
N ASP A 82 1.73 -35.46 8.02
CA ASP A 82 0.46 -35.87 7.42
C ASP A 82 -0.55 -34.74 7.31
N THR A 83 -0.53 -33.81 8.26
CA THR A 83 -1.41 -32.64 8.27
C THR A 83 -0.91 -31.58 7.30
N LEU A 84 0.41 -31.37 7.21
CA LEU A 84 1.01 -30.50 6.18
C LEU A 84 0.79 -31.06 4.78
N GLU A 85 0.89 -32.37 4.58
CA GLU A 85 0.61 -33.01 3.28
C GLU A 85 -0.82 -32.70 2.82
N ARG A 86 -1.81 -33.02 3.65
CA ARG A 86 -3.23 -32.82 3.32
C ARG A 86 -3.55 -31.35 3.12
N TYR A 87 -3.02 -30.50 4.00
CA TYR A 87 -3.26 -29.07 3.95
C TYR A 87 -2.63 -28.42 2.71
N LEU A 88 -1.38 -28.76 2.36
CA LEU A 88 -0.74 -28.26 1.14
C LEU A 88 -1.40 -28.83 -0.13
N ALA A 89 -1.95 -30.04 -0.08
CA ALA A 89 -2.69 -30.60 -1.21
C ALA A 89 -3.98 -29.83 -1.49
N LYS A 90 -4.79 -29.55 -0.45
CA LYS A 90 -6.11 -28.91 -0.59
C LYS A 90 -6.50 -28.09 0.66
N PRO A 91 -5.97 -26.86 0.85
CA PRO A 91 -6.17 -26.10 2.09
C PRO A 91 -7.64 -25.87 2.47
N GLN A 92 -8.49 -25.52 1.49
CA GLN A 92 -9.92 -25.28 1.70
C GLN A 92 -10.71 -26.55 2.06
N SER A 93 -10.22 -27.73 1.65
CA SER A 93 -10.85 -29.00 2.04
C SER A 93 -10.40 -29.44 3.43
N THR A 94 -9.15 -29.15 3.80
CA THR A 94 -8.59 -29.52 5.11
C THR A 94 -9.09 -28.58 6.21
N VAL A 95 -9.23 -27.29 5.93
CA VAL A 95 -9.82 -26.30 6.83
C VAL A 95 -10.72 -25.36 6.03
N PRO A 96 -12.03 -25.69 5.90
CA PRO A 96 -12.99 -24.82 5.22
C PRO A 96 -13.01 -23.41 5.84
N GLY A 97 -12.80 -22.38 5.01
CA GLY A 97 -12.71 -20.99 5.48
C GLY A 97 -11.32 -20.55 5.95
N THR A 98 -10.27 -21.32 5.64
CA THR A 98 -8.90 -20.84 5.74
C THR A 98 -8.62 -19.71 4.73
N THR A 99 -7.72 -18.77 5.05
CA THR A 99 -7.30 -17.71 4.11
C THR A 99 -6.20 -18.19 3.16
N MET A 100 -5.48 -19.26 3.51
CA MET A 100 -4.49 -19.87 2.62
C MET A 100 -5.20 -20.68 1.53
N VAL A 101 -5.27 -20.14 0.31
CA VAL A 101 -5.94 -20.78 -0.85
C VAL A 101 -4.97 -21.45 -1.81
N VAL A 102 -3.66 -21.23 -1.64
CA VAL A 102 -2.62 -21.77 -2.52
C VAL A 102 -2.37 -23.25 -2.20
N ALA A 103 -2.52 -24.10 -3.21
CA ALA A 103 -2.28 -25.54 -3.12
C ALA A 103 -1.04 -25.95 -3.92
N THR A 104 -0.40 -27.04 -3.51
CA THR A 104 0.69 -27.71 -4.22
C THR A 104 0.18 -29.08 -4.69
N ALA A 105 -0.28 -29.16 -5.93
CA ALA A 105 -0.98 -30.35 -6.44
C ALA A 105 -0.06 -31.59 -6.59
N ASN A 106 1.23 -31.40 -6.88
CA ASN A 106 2.18 -32.50 -7.04
C ASN A 106 2.63 -33.08 -5.68
N ALA A 107 2.49 -34.39 -5.50
CA ALA A 107 2.82 -35.08 -4.24
C ALA A 107 4.31 -35.07 -3.91
N LYS A 108 5.19 -35.24 -4.90
CA LYS A 108 6.65 -35.17 -4.73
C LYS A 108 7.09 -33.77 -4.31
N GLU A 109 6.53 -32.72 -4.92
CA GLU A 109 6.83 -31.34 -4.55
C GLU A 109 6.39 -31.04 -3.10
N ARG A 110 5.23 -31.56 -2.67
CA ARG A 110 4.80 -31.45 -1.26
C ARG A 110 5.79 -32.14 -0.32
N ALA A 111 6.18 -33.38 -0.63
CA ALA A 111 7.15 -34.12 0.17
C ALA A 111 8.49 -33.40 0.29
N ASP A 112 9.01 -32.86 -0.82
CA ASP A 112 10.26 -32.07 -0.84
C ASP A 112 10.14 -30.80 0.04
N VAL A 113 9.05 -30.04 -0.07
CA VAL A 113 8.82 -28.83 0.77
C VAL A 113 8.67 -29.19 2.25
N ILE A 114 7.96 -30.27 2.59
CA ILE A 114 7.82 -30.72 3.98
C ILE A 114 9.17 -31.17 4.55
N ALA A 115 9.99 -31.88 3.76
CA ALA A 115 11.34 -32.27 4.15
C ALA A 115 12.23 -31.04 4.42
N PHE A 116 12.11 -29.98 3.60
CA PHE A 116 12.77 -28.71 3.87
C PHE A 116 12.28 -28.07 5.18
N LEU A 117 10.97 -27.95 5.39
CA LEU A 117 10.41 -27.36 6.61
C LEU A 117 10.83 -28.13 7.87
N ALA A 118 11.03 -29.43 7.77
CA ALA A 118 11.55 -30.26 8.86
C ALA A 118 12.99 -29.91 9.26
N THR A 119 13.79 -29.32 8.36
CA THR A 119 15.15 -28.85 8.69
C THR A 119 15.15 -27.57 9.55
N LEU A 120 14.02 -26.86 9.61
CA LEU A 120 13.91 -25.54 10.20
C LEU A 120 13.54 -25.63 11.68
N LYS A 121 14.54 -25.87 12.54
CA LYS A 121 14.35 -25.98 13.99
C LYS A 121 13.75 -24.70 14.62
N PRO A 122 12.91 -24.81 15.67
CA PRO A 122 12.49 -23.64 16.45
C PRO A 122 13.71 -22.92 17.03
N VAL A 123 13.76 -21.59 16.92
CA VAL A 123 14.76 -20.78 17.64
C VAL A 123 14.24 -20.59 19.06
N ALA A 124 15.08 -20.89 20.07
CA ALA A 124 14.74 -20.62 21.46
C ALA A 124 14.43 -19.12 21.61
N ALA A 125 13.30 -18.78 22.24
CA ALA A 125 12.92 -17.40 22.47
C ALA A 125 14.06 -16.68 23.21
N ALA A 126 14.63 -15.65 22.58
CA ALA A 126 15.56 -14.77 23.25
C ALA A 126 14.85 -14.15 24.45
N ALA A 127 15.45 -14.24 25.63
CA ALA A 127 14.98 -13.57 26.83
C ALA A 127 14.83 -12.06 26.52
N PRO A 128 13.80 -11.38 27.06
CA PRO A 128 13.63 -9.96 26.83
C PRO A 128 14.85 -9.24 27.38
N THR A 129 15.70 -8.72 26.48
CA THR A 129 16.69 -7.72 26.84
C THR A 129 15.92 -6.54 27.41
N ALA A 130 16.30 -6.13 28.62
CA ALA A 130 15.75 -4.96 29.30
C ALA A 130 15.64 -3.78 28.32
N PRO A 131 14.56 -2.99 28.39
CA PRO A 131 14.38 -1.87 27.49
C PRO A 131 15.62 -0.96 27.60
N ALA A 132 16.27 -0.69 26.46
CA ALA A 132 17.15 0.45 26.37
C ALA A 132 16.39 1.64 26.94
N ALA A 133 17.02 2.32 27.90
CA ALA A 133 16.41 3.40 28.66
C ALA A 133 15.62 4.30 27.71
N GLN A 134 14.33 4.45 28.02
CA GLN A 134 13.42 5.38 27.39
C GLN A 134 14.08 6.77 27.42
N SER A 135 14.65 7.19 26.29
CA SER A 135 14.90 8.60 26.07
C SER A 135 13.52 9.23 25.92
N SER A 136 13.08 9.94 26.97
CA SER A 136 11.93 10.83 26.85
C SER A 136 12.25 11.84 25.76
N ALA A 137 11.68 11.64 24.57
CA ALA A 137 11.77 12.63 23.50
C ALA A 137 11.27 13.97 24.08
N ALA A 138 12.09 15.00 23.97
CA ALA A 138 11.69 16.36 24.34
C ALA A 138 10.41 16.73 23.56
N PRO A 139 9.48 17.49 24.16
CA PRO A 139 8.25 17.87 23.49
C PRO A 139 8.55 18.59 22.17
N ALA A 140 7.78 18.26 21.13
CA ALA A 140 7.88 18.86 19.82
C ALA A 140 7.78 20.40 19.91
N GLN A 141 8.79 21.11 19.40
CA GLN A 141 8.79 22.58 19.37
C GLN A 141 8.04 23.06 18.12
N VAL A 142 6.84 23.60 18.31
CA VAL A 142 5.99 24.18 17.25
C VAL A 142 6.79 25.21 16.43
N GLY A 143 6.76 25.10 15.09
CA GLY A 143 7.43 26.02 14.17
C GLY A 143 8.91 25.74 13.88
N LYS A 144 9.55 24.81 14.62
CA LYS A 144 10.94 24.39 14.38
C LYS A 144 11.05 23.58 13.09
N LEU A 145 12.01 23.96 12.24
CA LEU A 145 12.43 23.16 11.09
C LEU A 145 13.42 22.08 11.55
N LEU A 146 13.13 20.83 11.25
CA LEU A 146 13.98 19.68 11.49
C LEU A 146 14.69 19.29 10.19
N GLU A 147 16.01 19.16 10.27
CA GLU A 147 16.89 18.88 9.13
C GLU A 147 17.90 17.79 9.49
N GLY A 148 18.53 17.20 8.48
CA GLY A 148 19.50 16.12 8.68
C GLY A 148 18.90 14.96 9.49
N ARG A 149 19.68 14.43 10.44
CA ARG A 149 19.22 13.35 11.32
C ARG A 149 18.02 13.71 12.19
N ALA A 150 17.85 14.98 12.54
CA ALA A 150 16.71 15.40 13.36
C ALA A 150 15.37 15.30 12.60
N ALA A 151 15.39 15.24 11.26
CA ALA A 151 14.18 15.04 10.46
C ALA A 151 13.62 13.61 10.55
N PHE A 152 14.44 12.63 10.95
CA PHE A 152 14.10 11.21 11.03
C PHE A 152 13.61 10.77 12.43
N GLY A 153 12.55 11.44 12.91
CA GLY A 153 11.92 11.14 14.21
C GLY A 153 10.91 9.97 14.18
N ASP A 154 10.14 9.85 15.27
CA ASP A 154 8.97 8.98 15.36
C ASP A 154 7.70 9.78 15.69
N PHE A 155 6.57 9.10 15.81
CA PHE A 155 5.26 9.71 16.08
C PHE A 155 5.19 10.53 17.39
N ARG A 156 6.11 10.33 18.34
CA ARG A 156 6.10 11.04 19.64
C ARG A 156 6.50 12.50 19.47
N ALA A 157 7.29 12.80 18.43
CA ALA A 157 7.70 14.16 18.08
C ALA A 157 6.72 14.84 17.09
N ASP A 158 5.64 14.16 16.68
CA ASP A 158 4.67 14.73 15.74
C ASP A 158 3.67 15.65 16.45
N ALA A 159 3.62 16.89 15.98
CA ALA A 159 2.67 17.90 16.42
C ALA A 159 2.34 18.85 15.26
N PRO A 160 1.14 19.45 15.22
CA PRO A 160 0.82 20.45 14.21
C PRO A 160 1.86 21.59 14.20
N GLY A 161 2.34 21.97 13.02
CA GLY A 161 3.34 23.02 12.82
C GLY A 161 4.82 22.56 12.93
N VAL A 162 5.09 21.28 13.23
CA VAL A 162 6.45 20.73 13.10
C VAL A 162 6.82 20.65 11.63
N ARG A 163 7.97 21.22 11.25
CA ARG A 163 8.46 21.21 9.86
C ARG A 163 9.65 20.30 9.68
N ARG A 164 9.75 19.68 8.51
CA ARG A 164 10.86 18.79 8.13
C ARG A 164 11.37 19.12 6.73
N HIS A 165 12.67 19.03 6.56
CA HIS A 165 13.35 19.08 5.28
C HIS A 165 14.37 17.93 5.22
N ILE A 166 14.08 16.95 4.38
CA ILE A 166 14.92 15.78 4.15
C ILE A 166 15.56 15.93 2.78
N THR A 167 16.87 15.75 2.71
CA THR A 167 17.65 15.87 1.47
C THR A 167 18.38 14.56 1.16
N VAL A 168 18.73 14.36 -0.11
CA VAL A 168 19.46 13.17 -0.57
C VAL A 168 20.84 13.05 0.12
N ASP A 169 21.52 14.18 0.35
CA ASP A 169 22.83 14.18 1.02
C ASP A 169 22.78 13.80 2.50
N ALA A 170 21.59 13.86 3.12
CA ALA A 170 21.39 13.56 4.53
C ALA A 170 20.90 12.11 4.78
N LEU A 171 20.77 11.29 3.75
CA LEU A 171 20.23 9.94 3.88
C LEU A 171 21.21 9.01 4.61
N PRO A 172 20.72 8.13 5.50
CA PRO A 172 21.53 7.06 6.05
C PRO A 172 22.02 6.09 4.98
N ALA A 173 23.11 5.39 5.29
CA ALA A 173 23.54 4.26 4.47
C ALA A 173 22.50 3.12 4.53
N PRO A 174 22.35 2.32 3.45
CA PRO A 174 21.54 1.11 3.51
C PRO A 174 21.96 0.20 4.66
N TYR A 175 20.97 -0.33 5.38
CA TYR A 175 21.14 -1.24 6.52
C TYR A 175 21.84 -0.65 7.74
N GLU A 176 21.90 0.68 7.86
CA GLU A 176 22.39 1.34 9.07
C GLU A 176 21.62 0.87 10.33
N THR A 177 20.32 0.58 10.17
CA THR A 177 19.55 -0.21 11.13
C THR A 177 19.04 -1.48 10.45
N GLN A 178 18.70 -2.49 11.27
CA GLN A 178 17.92 -3.62 10.78
C GLN A 178 16.54 -3.14 10.33
N SER A 179 16.02 -3.75 9.27
CA SER A 179 14.62 -3.55 8.90
C SER A 179 13.72 -4.23 9.94
N ALA A 180 12.62 -3.58 10.31
CA ALA A 180 11.69 -4.11 11.29
C ALA A 180 10.31 -4.37 10.67
N ARG A 181 9.56 -5.32 11.24
CA ARG A 181 8.17 -5.59 10.88
C ARG A 181 7.24 -5.24 12.05
N ASN A 182 6.65 -4.06 11.99
CA ASN A 182 5.78 -3.49 13.01
C ASN A 182 4.43 -3.01 12.42
N PRO A 183 3.56 -3.91 11.91
CA PRO A 183 2.24 -3.50 11.43
C PRO A 183 1.40 -2.89 12.56
N SER A 184 0.60 -1.88 12.26
CA SER A 184 -0.29 -1.27 13.26
C SER A 184 -1.46 -2.19 13.60
N ARG A 185 -1.84 -2.20 14.88
CA ARG A 185 -3.14 -2.68 15.34
C ARG A 185 -4.09 -1.48 15.39
N VAL A 186 -5.10 -1.49 14.53
CA VAL A 186 -6.19 -0.52 14.63
C VAL A 186 -7.04 -0.88 15.85
N VAL A 187 -7.34 0.10 16.68
CA VAL A 187 -8.24 -0.03 17.84
C VAL A 187 -9.33 1.02 17.77
N GLU A 188 -10.43 0.74 18.45
CA GLU A 188 -11.48 1.74 18.67
C GLU A 188 -10.89 2.96 19.41
N PRO A 189 -11.20 4.19 18.98
CA PRO A 189 -10.76 5.38 19.67
C PRO A 189 -11.41 5.50 21.05
N ALA A 190 -10.75 6.19 21.98
CA ALA A 190 -11.44 6.68 23.18
C ALA A 190 -12.60 7.60 22.77
N ALA A 191 -13.66 7.67 23.58
CA ALA A 191 -14.89 8.39 23.23
C ALA A 191 -14.66 9.87 22.87
N ASP A 192 -13.64 10.48 23.46
CA ASP A 192 -13.22 11.88 23.28
C ASP A 192 -11.95 12.03 22.40
N ALA A 193 -11.41 10.94 21.85
CA ALA A 193 -10.24 11.02 21.00
C ALA A 193 -10.55 11.78 19.70
N MET A 194 -9.82 12.87 19.49
CA MET A 194 -9.91 13.72 18.32
C MET A 194 -8.51 13.95 17.76
N PRO A 195 -8.34 14.07 16.43
CA PRO A 195 -7.04 14.42 15.89
C PRO A 195 -6.67 15.85 16.29
N ARG A 196 -5.38 16.14 16.32
CA ARG A 196 -4.86 17.48 16.59
C ARG A 196 -4.62 18.20 15.27
N VAL A 197 -5.04 19.46 15.18
CA VAL A 197 -4.84 20.36 14.03
C VAL A 197 -4.20 21.67 14.51
N PRO A 198 -3.66 22.54 13.63
CA PRO A 198 -3.01 23.77 14.07
C PRO A 198 -4.00 24.74 14.71
N ASP A 199 -3.49 25.69 15.49
CA ASP A 199 -4.33 26.72 16.11
C ASP A 199 -5.15 27.50 15.08
N GLY A 200 -6.38 27.83 15.47
CA GLY A 200 -7.36 28.48 14.61
C GLY A 200 -8.08 27.53 13.62
N PHE A 201 -7.65 26.26 13.53
CA PHE A 201 -8.42 25.22 12.86
C PHE A 201 -9.32 24.48 13.85
N LYS A 202 -10.47 24.03 13.34
CA LYS A 202 -11.43 23.15 14.01
C LYS A 202 -11.53 21.86 13.23
N ILE A 203 -11.47 20.74 13.93
CA ILE A 203 -11.71 19.41 13.37
C ILE A 203 -13.04 18.84 13.89
N GLU A 204 -13.81 18.26 12.98
CA GLU A 204 -15.15 17.72 13.24
C GLU A 204 -15.31 16.41 12.46
N LYS A 205 -16.20 15.53 12.89
CA LYS A 205 -16.57 14.35 12.09
C LYS A 205 -17.52 14.75 10.97
N PHE A 206 -17.19 14.40 9.74
CA PHE A 206 -18.06 14.59 8.58
C PHE A 206 -18.96 13.38 8.35
N ALA A 207 -18.39 12.17 8.43
CA ALA A 207 -19.10 10.90 8.27
C ALA A 207 -18.39 9.79 9.06
N GLU A 208 -19.13 8.75 9.42
CA GLU A 208 -18.66 7.59 10.17
C GLU A 208 -19.31 6.31 9.63
N ASN A 209 -18.88 5.15 10.14
CA ASN A 209 -19.42 3.83 9.78
C ASN A 209 -19.25 3.49 8.29
N LEU A 210 -18.17 3.98 7.68
CA LEU A 210 -17.77 3.61 6.33
C LEU A 210 -16.91 2.36 6.34
N ALA A 211 -17.01 1.56 5.28
CA ALA A 211 -16.23 0.33 5.15
C ALA A 211 -14.86 0.64 4.54
N ALA A 212 -13.87 0.94 5.40
CA ALA A 212 -12.49 1.26 5.01
C ALA A 212 -12.41 2.30 3.88
N PRO A 213 -12.91 3.53 4.09
CA PRO A 213 -12.95 4.58 3.06
C PRO A 213 -11.54 4.95 2.59
N ARG A 214 -11.37 5.00 1.26
CA ARG A 214 -10.09 5.26 0.59
C ARG A 214 -10.07 6.66 -0.01
N ILE A 215 -9.84 6.81 -1.32
CA ILE A 215 -9.74 8.14 -1.93
C ILE A 215 -11.06 8.91 -1.81
N LEU A 216 -10.95 10.24 -1.69
CA LEU A 216 -12.06 11.18 -1.71
C LEU A 216 -11.97 12.06 -2.96
N ARG A 217 -13.13 12.40 -3.54
CA ARG A 217 -13.25 13.41 -4.59
C ARG A 217 -14.51 14.25 -4.39
N THR A 218 -14.36 15.56 -4.49
CA THR A 218 -15.48 16.50 -4.47
C THR A 218 -15.98 16.73 -5.89
N ALA A 219 -17.26 16.48 -6.12
CA ALA A 219 -17.94 16.85 -7.35
C ALA A 219 -18.23 18.37 -7.38
N PRO A 220 -18.43 19.00 -8.55
CA PRO A 220 -18.72 20.44 -8.64
C PRO A 220 -19.95 20.92 -7.83
N ASN A 221 -20.95 20.07 -7.65
CA ASN A 221 -22.10 20.38 -6.79
C ASN A 221 -21.75 20.43 -5.30
N GLY A 222 -20.63 19.81 -4.89
CA GLY A 222 -20.18 19.68 -3.51
C GLY A 222 -20.38 18.28 -2.92
N ASP A 223 -20.94 17.33 -3.67
CA ASP A 223 -21.03 15.94 -3.22
C ASP A 223 -19.65 15.31 -3.08
N ILE A 224 -19.46 14.50 -2.05
CA ILE A 224 -18.21 13.80 -1.79
C ILE A 224 -18.34 12.35 -2.23
N PHE A 225 -17.53 11.95 -3.20
CA PHE A 225 -17.39 10.57 -3.62
C PHE A 225 -16.28 9.90 -2.82
N VAL A 226 -16.53 8.70 -2.34
CA VAL A 226 -15.56 7.88 -1.59
C VAL A 226 -15.50 6.47 -2.14
N ALA A 227 -14.29 5.98 -2.38
CA ALA A 227 -14.06 4.58 -2.73
C ALA A 227 -14.01 3.72 -1.45
N GLU A 228 -14.77 2.63 -1.43
CA GLU A 228 -14.63 1.56 -0.43
C GLU A 228 -14.07 0.34 -1.17
N THR A 229 -12.73 0.34 -1.37
CA THR A 229 -12.02 -0.58 -2.29
C THR A 229 -12.32 -2.05 -2.02
N ALA A 230 -12.20 -2.49 -0.76
CA ALA A 230 -12.44 -3.89 -0.40
C ALA A 230 -13.93 -4.30 -0.53
N ALA A 231 -14.84 -3.33 -0.42
CA ALA A 231 -16.27 -3.54 -0.62
C ALA A 231 -16.69 -3.46 -2.10
N GLY A 232 -15.76 -3.19 -3.02
CA GLY A 232 -16.03 -3.16 -4.45
C GLY A 232 -17.05 -2.09 -4.86
N ARG A 233 -17.05 -0.94 -4.19
CA ARG A 233 -18.07 0.11 -4.42
C ARG A 233 -17.55 1.53 -4.24
N VAL A 234 -18.27 2.47 -4.84
CA VAL A 234 -18.13 3.92 -4.64
C VAL A 234 -19.42 4.43 -4.00
N LYS A 235 -19.28 5.23 -2.95
CA LYS A 235 -20.39 5.92 -2.28
C LYS A 235 -20.37 7.42 -2.58
N ILE A 236 -21.54 8.04 -2.48
CA ILE A 236 -21.73 9.50 -2.47
C ILE A 236 -22.21 9.93 -1.09
N LEU A 237 -21.59 10.98 -0.57
CA LEU A 237 -21.96 11.65 0.66
C LEU A 237 -22.37 13.09 0.33
N ARG A 238 -23.63 13.43 0.64
CA ARG A 238 -24.20 14.76 0.43
C ARG A 238 -24.49 15.42 1.77
N GLY A 239 -24.14 16.68 1.89
CA GLY A 239 -24.45 17.51 3.06
C GLY A 239 -23.43 18.65 3.22
N THR A 240 -23.74 19.61 4.09
CA THR A 240 -22.84 20.73 4.42
C THR A 240 -22.38 20.59 5.86
N GLY A 241 -21.08 20.68 6.11
CA GLY A 241 -20.49 20.50 7.45
C GLY A 241 -20.45 19.04 7.93
N LYS A 242 -21.46 18.23 7.60
CA LYS A 242 -21.54 16.78 7.82
C LYS A 242 -22.27 16.10 6.66
N ALA A 243 -22.11 14.79 6.52
CA ALA A 243 -22.90 13.99 5.60
C ALA A 243 -24.32 13.79 6.14
N GLU A 244 -25.31 14.29 5.40
CA GLU A 244 -26.74 14.13 5.70
C GLU A 244 -27.32 12.93 4.97
N LYS A 245 -26.75 12.60 3.80
CA LYS A 245 -27.15 11.46 2.99
C LYS A 245 -25.92 10.70 2.50
N ILE A 246 -25.94 9.38 2.66
CA ILE A 246 -24.89 8.46 2.21
C ILE A 246 -25.53 7.39 1.34
N GLU A 247 -25.16 7.34 0.06
CA GLU A 247 -25.71 6.41 -0.92
C GLU A 247 -24.61 5.62 -1.61
N VAL A 248 -24.92 4.39 -2.02
CA VAL A 248 -24.04 3.64 -2.93
C VAL A 248 -24.29 4.15 -4.35
N PHE A 249 -23.28 4.80 -4.94
CA PHE A 249 -23.36 5.27 -6.32
C PHE A 249 -23.21 4.13 -7.31
N ALA A 250 -22.16 3.32 -7.15
CA ALA A 250 -21.86 2.17 -7.98
C ALA A 250 -21.27 1.04 -7.12
N SER A 251 -21.55 -0.21 -7.49
CA SER A 251 -21.06 -1.41 -6.80
C SER A 251 -20.73 -2.52 -7.79
N GLY A 252 -20.10 -3.60 -7.33
CA GLY A 252 -19.63 -4.68 -8.21
C GLY A 252 -18.34 -4.32 -8.96
N LEU A 253 -17.57 -3.38 -8.42
CA LEU A 253 -16.29 -2.93 -8.96
C LEU A 253 -15.14 -3.78 -8.39
N GLU A 254 -14.12 -4.02 -9.20
CA GLU A 254 -12.91 -4.79 -8.90
C GLU A 254 -11.86 -3.89 -8.24
N GLY A 255 -11.96 -3.75 -6.92
CA GLY A 255 -11.02 -2.96 -6.13
C GLY A 255 -10.94 -1.49 -6.60
N PRO A 256 -12.07 -0.75 -6.63
CA PRO A 256 -12.06 0.64 -7.05
C PRO A 256 -11.21 1.48 -6.11
N PHE A 257 -10.37 2.36 -6.65
CA PHE A 257 -9.63 3.33 -5.88
C PHE A 257 -9.82 4.71 -6.46
N GLY A 258 -9.19 5.02 -7.59
CA GLY A 258 -9.22 6.34 -8.21
C GLY A 258 -10.61 6.73 -8.70
N ILE A 259 -10.93 8.01 -8.55
CA ILE A 259 -12.19 8.62 -9.00
C ILE A 259 -11.84 9.94 -9.69
N ALA A 260 -12.44 10.24 -10.83
CA ALA A 260 -12.33 11.54 -11.48
C ALA A 260 -13.60 11.92 -12.24
N PHE A 261 -13.87 13.23 -12.33
CA PHE A 261 -15.00 13.80 -13.04
C PHE A 261 -14.58 14.31 -14.41
N TYR A 262 -15.37 14.05 -15.45
CA TYR A 262 -15.05 14.49 -16.80
C TYR A 262 -16.26 15.00 -17.60
N PRO A 263 -16.15 16.18 -18.26
CA PRO A 263 -15.16 17.22 -18.01
C PRO A 263 -15.18 17.70 -16.55
N ALA A 264 -14.07 18.21 -16.03
CA ALA A 264 -13.94 18.50 -14.59
C ALA A 264 -14.96 19.53 -14.05
N SER A 265 -15.27 20.57 -14.85
CA SER A 265 -16.17 21.66 -14.44
C SER A 265 -17.66 21.38 -14.64
N ASN A 266 -18.01 20.61 -15.67
CA ASN A 266 -19.38 20.22 -15.99
C ASN A 266 -19.42 18.73 -16.35
N PRO A 267 -19.35 17.85 -15.35
CA PRO A 267 -19.10 16.44 -15.59
C PRO A 267 -20.31 15.76 -16.23
N ARG A 268 -20.00 15.02 -17.28
CA ARG A 268 -20.91 14.09 -17.95
C ARG A 268 -20.63 12.65 -17.57
N PHE A 269 -19.47 12.41 -16.96
CA PHE A 269 -18.99 11.10 -16.58
C PHE A 269 -18.26 11.12 -15.24
N VAL A 270 -18.40 10.03 -14.50
CA VAL A 270 -17.51 9.68 -13.38
C VAL A 270 -16.66 8.50 -13.81
N TYR A 271 -15.35 8.70 -13.86
CA TYR A 271 -14.37 7.67 -14.14
C TYR A 271 -13.95 7.03 -12.82
N VAL A 272 -13.79 5.71 -12.83
CA VAL A 272 -13.31 4.92 -11.69
C VAL A 272 -12.19 4.00 -12.18
N ALA A 273 -11.03 4.07 -11.52
CA ALA A 273 -9.95 3.14 -11.76
C ALA A 273 -10.05 1.95 -10.80
N GLU A 274 -10.14 0.76 -11.39
CA GLU A 274 -10.10 -0.55 -10.76
C GLU A 274 -8.69 -1.14 -10.87
N VAL A 275 -8.43 -2.29 -10.24
CA VAL A 275 -7.07 -2.86 -10.13
C VAL A 275 -6.31 -2.96 -11.46
N ASN A 276 -7.00 -3.31 -12.56
CA ASN A 276 -6.36 -3.45 -13.86
C ASN A 276 -7.16 -2.86 -15.03
N ARG A 277 -8.15 -2.01 -14.75
CA ARG A 277 -8.94 -1.35 -15.80
C ARG A 277 -9.45 0.01 -15.33
N VAL A 278 -9.84 0.84 -16.29
CA VAL A 278 -10.57 2.09 -16.02
C VAL A 278 -11.94 1.97 -16.64
N VAL A 279 -12.97 2.26 -15.84
CA VAL A 279 -14.35 2.33 -16.28
C VAL A 279 -14.90 3.74 -16.10
N ARG A 280 -16.00 4.05 -16.77
CA ARG A 280 -16.77 5.26 -16.48
C ARG A 280 -18.26 4.98 -16.40
N PHE A 281 -18.95 5.85 -15.69
CA PHE A 281 -20.40 5.89 -15.60
C PHE A 281 -20.89 7.21 -16.19
N ALA A 282 -21.97 7.18 -16.96
CA ALA A 282 -22.71 8.41 -17.26
C ALA A 282 -23.14 9.07 -15.94
N TYR A 283 -22.99 10.39 -15.89
CA TYR A 283 -23.25 11.18 -14.70
C TYR A 283 -23.89 12.50 -15.08
N LYS A 284 -24.96 12.84 -14.38
CA LYS A 284 -25.50 14.19 -14.33
C LYS A 284 -25.27 14.74 -12.93
N GLU A 285 -24.91 16.02 -12.86
CA GLU A 285 -24.70 16.68 -11.57
C GLU A 285 -25.92 16.49 -10.66
N GLY A 286 -25.67 16.00 -9.45
CA GLY A 286 -26.72 15.68 -8.49
C GLY A 286 -27.20 14.22 -8.47
N ASP A 287 -26.79 13.39 -9.44
CA ASP A 287 -27.07 11.95 -9.42
C ASP A 287 -26.47 11.31 -8.16
N LEU A 288 -27.28 10.51 -7.47
CA LEU A 288 -26.87 9.78 -6.26
C LEU A 288 -26.57 8.30 -6.55
N LYS A 289 -26.93 7.82 -7.74
CA LYS A 289 -26.75 6.44 -8.20
C LYS A 289 -26.35 6.47 -9.66
N ALA A 290 -25.48 5.55 -10.07
CA ALA A 290 -25.14 5.37 -11.47
C ALA A 290 -26.40 4.99 -12.25
N SER A 291 -26.64 5.67 -13.38
CA SER A 291 -27.85 5.47 -14.19
C SER A 291 -27.81 4.20 -15.07
N GLY A 292 -26.67 3.48 -15.09
CA GLY A 292 -26.46 2.32 -15.96
C GLY A 292 -25.19 1.55 -15.64
N LYS A 293 -24.90 0.54 -16.47
CA LYS A 293 -23.66 -0.26 -16.38
C LYS A 293 -22.44 0.60 -16.72
N PRO A 294 -21.25 0.27 -16.17
CA PRO A 294 -20.02 0.95 -16.54
C PRO A 294 -19.64 0.69 -18.00
N GLU A 295 -19.09 1.70 -18.65
CA GLU A 295 -18.35 1.58 -19.91
C GLU A 295 -16.88 1.32 -19.59
N ILE A 296 -16.26 0.31 -20.23
CA ILE A 296 -14.83 0.05 -20.10
C ILE A 296 -14.08 1.02 -21.01
N ILE A 297 -13.18 1.80 -20.43
CA ILE A 297 -12.38 2.84 -21.11
C ILE A 297 -10.97 2.36 -21.37
N VAL A 298 -10.33 1.78 -20.35
CA VAL A 298 -9.04 1.11 -20.49
C VAL A 298 -9.24 -0.33 -20.03
N PRO A 299 -9.22 -1.33 -20.92
CA PRO A 299 -9.53 -2.71 -20.55
C PRO A 299 -8.42 -3.40 -19.76
N GLN A 300 -7.17 -2.93 -19.91
CA GLN A 300 -6.00 -3.49 -19.24
C GLN A 300 -4.94 -2.40 -19.02
N LEU A 301 -4.50 -2.23 -17.78
CA LEU A 301 -3.44 -1.27 -17.41
C LEU A 301 -2.05 -1.93 -17.42
N SER A 302 -1.95 -3.14 -16.88
CA SER A 302 -0.71 -3.91 -16.76
C SER A 302 -0.93 -5.41 -17.04
N PRO A 303 0.13 -6.18 -17.35
CA PRO A 303 0.03 -7.64 -17.52
C PRO A 303 -0.41 -8.38 -16.26
N THR A 304 -0.10 -7.83 -15.09
CA THR A 304 -0.37 -8.44 -13.77
C THR A 304 -1.26 -7.54 -12.90
N SER A 305 -1.97 -8.15 -11.96
CA SER A 305 -2.92 -7.47 -11.05
C SER A 305 -2.57 -7.60 -9.55
N GLY A 306 -1.46 -8.27 -9.20
CA GLY A 306 -0.99 -8.45 -7.81
C GLY A 306 -0.10 -7.32 -7.30
N GLY A 307 0.48 -7.43 -6.10
CA GLY A 307 1.37 -6.40 -5.54
C GLY A 307 0.64 -5.13 -5.11
N HIS A 308 1.07 -3.96 -5.59
CA HIS A 308 0.33 -2.71 -5.38
C HIS A 308 -0.88 -2.65 -6.30
N THR A 309 -2.09 -2.61 -5.74
CA THR A 309 -3.35 -2.73 -6.49
C THR A 309 -4.14 -1.43 -6.62
N THR A 310 -3.79 -0.37 -5.88
CA THR A 310 -4.43 0.94 -6.01
C THR A 310 -4.09 1.58 -7.35
N ARG A 311 -5.11 2.17 -8.00
CA ARG A 311 -4.97 2.96 -9.23
C ARG A 311 -5.67 4.27 -9.02
N ASP A 312 -4.96 5.39 -8.97
CA ASP A 312 -5.59 6.71 -8.98
C ASP A 312 -5.58 7.28 -10.40
N LEU A 313 -6.49 8.21 -10.69
CA LEU A 313 -6.54 8.88 -11.97
C LEU A 313 -6.90 10.37 -11.85
N VAL A 314 -6.36 11.16 -12.77
CA VAL A 314 -6.67 12.60 -12.92
C VAL A 314 -6.70 12.97 -14.40
N PHE A 315 -7.45 14.01 -14.75
CA PHE A 315 -7.40 14.61 -16.08
C PHE A 315 -6.46 15.81 -16.08
N SER A 316 -5.74 16.03 -17.18
CA SER A 316 -4.96 17.25 -17.38
C SER A 316 -5.84 18.49 -17.21
N LYS A 317 -5.22 19.62 -16.83
CA LYS A 317 -5.93 20.88 -16.62
C LYS A 317 -6.72 21.36 -17.85
N ASP A 318 -6.20 21.10 -19.04
CA ASP A 318 -6.85 21.40 -20.33
C ASP A 318 -7.92 20.36 -20.75
N GLY A 319 -8.05 19.27 -19.98
CA GLY A 319 -9.02 18.21 -20.23
C GLY A 319 -8.72 17.33 -21.44
N THR A 320 -7.49 17.33 -21.96
CA THR A 320 -7.13 16.57 -23.18
C THR A 320 -6.53 15.19 -22.89
N ARG A 321 -5.98 14.98 -21.68
CA ARG A 321 -5.26 13.76 -21.29
C ARG A 321 -5.80 13.19 -19.98
N MET A 322 -5.78 11.87 -19.86
CA MET A 322 -6.06 11.12 -18.63
C MET A 322 -4.77 10.47 -18.13
N PHE A 323 -4.40 10.74 -16.89
CA PHE A 323 -3.27 10.10 -16.21
C PHE A 323 -3.78 9.04 -15.27
N VAL A 324 -3.15 7.86 -15.28
CA VAL A 324 -3.50 6.73 -14.42
C VAL A 324 -2.23 6.22 -13.75
N SER A 325 -2.26 6.10 -12.44
CA SER A 325 -1.12 5.58 -11.70
C SER A 325 -1.16 4.07 -11.53
N VAL A 326 -0.03 3.39 -11.72
CA VAL A 326 0.10 1.93 -11.62
C VAL A 326 1.32 1.57 -10.77
N GLY A 327 1.10 1.13 -9.53
CA GLY A 327 2.18 0.68 -8.65
C GLY A 327 2.80 -0.67 -9.05
N SER A 328 4.01 -0.94 -8.54
CA SER A 328 4.80 -2.15 -8.81
C SER A 328 4.11 -3.44 -8.37
N ALA A 329 4.48 -4.55 -9.00
CA ALA A 329 4.09 -5.91 -8.59
C ALA A 329 4.83 -6.36 -7.34
N SER A 330 6.01 -5.80 -7.09
CA SER A 330 6.95 -6.28 -6.09
C SER A 330 7.61 -5.14 -5.30
N ASN A 331 8.30 -5.52 -4.21
CA ASN A 331 9.06 -4.56 -3.42
C ASN A 331 10.29 -4.02 -4.18
N VAL A 332 10.99 -4.91 -4.88
CA VAL A 332 12.34 -4.66 -5.42
C VAL A 332 12.48 -5.03 -6.90
N SER A 333 11.64 -5.90 -7.47
CA SER A 333 12.05 -6.68 -8.65
C SER A 333 12.22 -5.82 -9.91
N PRO A 334 13.13 -6.24 -10.81
CA PRO A 334 12.56 -6.80 -12.04
C PRO A 334 13.39 -7.97 -12.60
N GLY A 335 13.68 -9.00 -11.82
CA GLY A 335 14.11 -10.30 -12.38
C GLY A 335 12.99 -11.34 -12.26
N GLY A 336 12.50 -12.02 -13.33
CA GLY A 336 12.87 -12.06 -14.77
C GLY A 336 11.68 -11.89 -15.75
N ASP A 337 11.74 -12.26 -17.04
CA ASP A 337 12.86 -12.78 -17.87
C ASP A 337 13.85 -11.66 -18.22
N ALA A 338 15.01 -11.74 -17.59
CA ALA A 338 15.99 -10.66 -17.47
C ALA A 338 16.51 -10.19 -18.83
N LYS A 339 16.48 -8.87 -19.05
CA LYS A 339 16.99 -8.25 -20.28
C LYS A 339 18.38 -7.68 -20.01
N SER A 340 19.36 -8.15 -20.77
CA SER A 340 20.73 -7.67 -20.79
C SER A 340 21.22 -7.56 -22.24
N GLY A 341 22.34 -6.88 -22.47
CA GLY A 341 22.97 -6.80 -23.79
C GLY A 341 22.00 -6.29 -24.88
N ASP A 342 21.92 -6.98 -26.00
CA ASP A 342 21.04 -6.61 -27.12
C ASP A 342 19.55 -6.66 -26.79
N ALA A 343 19.11 -7.61 -25.95
CA ALA A 343 17.72 -7.70 -25.56
C ALA A 343 17.27 -6.48 -24.73
N LEU A 344 18.16 -5.95 -23.89
CA LEU A 344 17.92 -4.71 -23.17
C LEU A 344 17.91 -3.52 -24.13
N ARG A 345 18.91 -3.41 -25.01
CA ARG A 345 18.94 -2.32 -26.02
C ARG A 345 17.68 -2.27 -26.88
N ALA A 346 17.22 -3.44 -27.35
CA ALA A 346 16.00 -3.54 -28.16
C ALA A 346 14.74 -3.15 -27.37
N TRP A 347 14.66 -3.53 -26.09
CA TRP A 347 13.59 -3.10 -25.20
C TRP A 347 13.57 -1.58 -25.04
N GLU A 348 14.71 -0.99 -24.73
CA GLU A 348 14.83 0.45 -24.46
C GLU A 348 14.62 1.32 -25.70
N ALA A 349 14.90 0.81 -26.90
CA ALA A 349 14.69 1.54 -28.14
C ALA A 349 13.22 1.93 -28.39
N SER A 350 12.27 1.27 -27.74
CA SER A 350 10.83 1.49 -27.96
C SER A 350 10.06 1.87 -26.68
N ARG A 351 10.76 2.07 -25.56
CA ARG A 351 10.13 2.25 -24.24
C ARG A 351 10.65 3.49 -23.55
N ALA A 352 9.90 3.94 -22.53
CA ALA A 352 10.38 4.98 -21.65
C ALA A 352 11.67 4.53 -20.96
N ILE A 353 12.55 5.50 -20.71
CA ILE A 353 13.79 5.26 -19.99
C ILE A 353 13.53 4.57 -18.64
N GLY A 354 14.28 3.51 -18.36
CA GLY A 354 14.18 2.78 -17.10
C GLY A 354 12.88 1.98 -16.92
N ALA A 355 12.01 1.92 -17.94
CA ALA A 355 10.78 1.14 -17.88
C ALA A 355 11.07 -0.34 -17.55
N ALA A 356 10.39 -0.84 -16.53
CA ALA A 356 10.50 -2.22 -16.08
C ALA A 356 9.85 -3.19 -17.09
N TYR A 357 10.18 -4.47 -16.98
CA TYR A 357 9.79 -5.52 -17.93
C TYR A 357 9.26 -6.76 -17.21
N GLY A 358 8.69 -7.70 -17.98
CA GLY A 358 8.07 -8.90 -17.42
C GLY A 358 6.79 -8.56 -16.66
N ASP A 359 6.64 -9.09 -15.46
CA ASP A 359 5.49 -8.82 -14.60
C ASP A 359 5.35 -7.34 -14.17
N GLU A 360 6.44 -6.57 -14.33
CA GLU A 360 6.52 -5.13 -14.03
C GLU A 360 6.34 -4.25 -15.29
N GLU A 361 6.04 -4.80 -16.47
CA GLU A 361 5.75 -3.96 -17.64
C GLU A 361 4.51 -3.07 -17.36
N LYS A 362 4.66 -1.76 -17.61
CA LYS A 362 3.65 -0.72 -17.31
C LYS A 362 3.30 -0.60 -15.81
N ARG A 363 4.22 -0.97 -14.92
CA ARG A 363 4.08 -0.87 -13.47
C ARG A 363 5.22 -0.04 -12.88
N ALA A 364 4.98 0.48 -11.68
CA ALA A 364 5.79 1.56 -11.10
C ALA A 364 5.85 2.78 -12.02
N ASP A 365 4.74 3.06 -12.70
CA ASP A 365 4.63 4.06 -13.76
C ASP A 365 3.40 4.95 -13.52
N VAL A 366 3.49 6.18 -14.00
CA VAL A 366 2.31 6.98 -14.35
C VAL A 366 2.08 6.81 -15.84
N LEU A 367 0.92 6.30 -16.22
CA LEU A 367 0.49 6.15 -17.60
C LEU A 367 -0.31 7.36 -18.04
N VAL A 368 -0.30 7.66 -19.34
CA VAL A 368 -1.12 8.70 -19.96
C VAL A 368 -1.88 8.14 -21.16
N PHE A 369 -3.14 8.56 -21.28
CA PHE A 369 -4.08 8.19 -22.33
C PHE A 369 -4.78 9.44 -22.86
N ASP A 370 -5.39 9.32 -24.03
CA ASP A 370 -6.49 10.22 -24.39
C ASP A 370 -7.67 10.00 -23.44
N VAL A 371 -8.57 10.98 -23.35
CA VAL A 371 -9.74 10.93 -22.44
C VAL A 371 -10.70 9.77 -22.71
N ASP A 372 -10.67 9.20 -23.91
CA ASP A 372 -11.44 8.02 -24.30
C ASP A 372 -10.70 6.70 -24.04
N GLY A 373 -9.53 6.74 -23.40
CA GLY A 373 -8.72 5.58 -23.03
C GLY A 373 -7.79 5.07 -24.13
N LYS A 374 -7.74 5.71 -25.30
CA LYS A 374 -6.83 5.33 -26.39
C LYS A 374 -5.43 5.90 -26.19
N ASN A 375 -4.52 5.45 -27.06
CA ASN A 375 -3.15 5.97 -27.19
C ASN A 375 -2.33 5.93 -25.89
N GLY A 376 -2.59 4.90 -25.07
CA GLY A 376 -1.93 4.69 -23.79
C GLY A 376 -0.42 4.50 -23.91
N LYS A 377 0.35 5.31 -23.18
CA LYS A 377 1.82 5.22 -23.08
C LYS A 377 2.29 5.49 -21.64
N ILE A 378 3.55 5.15 -21.35
CA ILE A 378 4.19 5.55 -20.08
C ILE A 378 4.49 7.04 -20.14
N PHE A 379 3.97 7.79 -19.17
CA PHE A 379 4.28 9.21 -19.01
C PHE A 379 5.55 9.41 -18.19
N ALA A 380 5.70 8.67 -17.09
CA ALA A 380 6.89 8.64 -16.26
C ALA A 380 7.08 7.25 -15.65
N ALA A 381 8.34 6.85 -15.45
CA ALA A 381 8.71 5.51 -15.01
C ALA A 381 9.50 5.50 -13.70
N GLY A 382 9.57 4.34 -13.06
CA GLY A 382 10.40 4.11 -11.88
C GLY A 382 9.89 4.78 -10.61
N ILE A 383 8.57 4.99 -10.52
CA ILE A 383 7.87 5.47 -9.33
C ILE A 383 7.19 4.27 -8.66
N ARG A 384 7.89 3.59 -7.72
CA ARG A 384 7.50 2.29 -7.16
C ARG A 384 6.00 2.14 -6.92
N ASN A 385 5.42 3.06 -6.17
CA ASN A 385 3.98 3.06 -5.93
C ASN A 385 3.48 4.50 -5.80
N CYS A 386 3.24 5.14 -6.95
CA CYS A 386 2.55 6.42 -7.02
C CYS A 386 1.07 6.22 -6.66
N VAL A 387 0.65 6.49 -5.42
CA VAL A 387 -0.70 6.13 -4.96
C VAL A 387 -1.71 7.21 -5.25
N GLY A 388 -1.41 8.45 -4.88
CA GLY A 388 -2.35 9.58 -4.98
C GLY A 388 -1.89 10.55 -6.04
N LEU A 389 -2.75 10.82 -7.03
CA LEU A 389 -2.51 11.81 -8.08
C LEU A 389 -3.29 13.10 -7.80
N ALA A 390 -2.66 14.24 -8.09
CA ALA A 390 -3.32 15.54 -8.13
C ALA A 390 -2.76 16.39 -9.28
N VAL A 391 -3.56 17.33 -9.76
CA VAL A 391 -3.12 18.33 -10.74
C VAL A 391 -3.00 19.67 -10.05
N HIS A 392 -1.82 20.30 -10.17
CA HIS A 392 -1.60 21.61 -9.59
C HIS A 392 -2.49 22.65 -10.32
N PRO A 393 -3.31 23.43 -9.59
CA PRO A 393 -4.35 24.25 -10.22
C PRO A 393 -3.78 25.40 -11.06
N SER A 394 -2.62 25.97 -10.71
CA SER A 394 -1.99 27.04 -11.52
C SER A 394 -1.17 26.48 -12.69
N SER A 395 -0.12 25.69 -12.44
CA SER A 395 0.77 25.16 -13.47
C SER A 395 0.16 24.07 -14.35
N GLY A 396 -0.79 23.29 -13.84
CA GLY A 396 -1.32 22.12 -14.53
C GLY A 396 -0.42 20.88 -14.44
N ASP A 397 0.67 20.94 -13.66
CA ASP A 397 1.55 19.79 -13.45
C ASP A 397 0.81 18.66 -12.74
N VAL A 398 1.07 17.43 -13.15
CA VAL A 398 0.64 16.23 -12.42
C VAL A 398 1.63 16.00 -11.28
N TRP A 399 1.11 15.74 -10.09
CA TRP A 399 1.89 15.40 -8.90
C TRP A 399 1.48 14.04 -8.39
N CYS A 400 2.42 13.41 -7.68
CA CYS A 400 2.17 12.14 -7.04
C CYS A 400 2.68 12.07 -5.60
N SER A 401 1.86 11.45 -4.75
CA SER A 401 2.18 10.91 -3.44
C SER A 401 2.64 9.46 -3.55
N THR A 402 3.87 9.15 -3.14
CA THR A 402 4.53 7.88 -3.46
C THR A 402 4.95 7.08 -2.23
N ASN A 403 4.88 5.76 -2.31
CA ASN A 403 5.51 4.85 -1.34
C ASN A 403 6.76 4.21 -1.95
N GLU A 404 7.86 4.34 -1.23
CA GLU A 404 9.17 3.79 -1.60
C GLU A 404 9.34 2.35 -1.07
N ARG A 405 10.51 1.75 -1.31
CA ARG A 405 10.81 0.35 -1.09
C ARG A 405 11.12 0.05 0.37
N ASP A 406 10.76 -1.15 0.74
CA ASP A 406 10.96 -1.70 2.07
C ASP A 406 12.32 -2.41 2.16
N GLY A 407 12.80 -2.60 3.39
CA GLY A 407 13.89 -3.53 3.70
C GLY A 407 15.30 -2.95 3.73
N LEU A 408 15.48 -1.62 3.66
CA LEU A 408 16.81 -0.98 3.71
C LEU A 408 17.16 -0.31 5.05
N GLY A 409 16.29 -0.44 6.06
CA GLY A 409 16.46 0.16 7.39
C GLY A 409 15.27 1.02 7.78
N ASP A 410 15.31 1.57 9.00
CA ASP A 410 14.19 2.34 9.56
C ASP A 410 14.04 3.73 8.90
N ASP A 411 15.15 4.32 8.49
CA ASP A 411 15.23 5.67 7.94
C ASP A 411 15.65 5.68 6.45
N LEU A 412 15.51 4.53 5.78
CA LEU A 412 15.72 4.37 4.34
C LEU A 412 14.71 3.38 3.74
N VAL A 413 14.05 3.65 2.61
CA VAL A 413 14.16 4.85 1.74
C VAL A 413 13.03 5.84 2.06
N PRO A 414 13.27 7.17 2.03
CA PRO A 414 12.20 8.16 2.12
C PRO A 414 11.04 7.90 1.14
N ASP A 415 9.82 7.99 1.64
CA ASP A 415 8.66 8.24 0.78
C ASP A 415 8.75 9.66 0.21
N TYR A 416 7.92 10.02 -0.77
CA TYR A 416 7.98 11.36 -1.34
C TYR A 416 6.67 11.85 -1.95
N VAL A 417 6.56 13.17 -2.09
CA VAL A 417 5.58 13.84 -2.94
C VAL A 417 6.35 14.64 -3.99
N THR A 418 5.98 14.51 -5.27
CA THR A 418 6.74 15.14 -6.37
C THR A 418 5.89 15.48 -7.56
N ARG A 419 6.31 16.47 -8.35
CA ARG A 419 5.88 16.63 -9.74
C ARG A 419 6.29 15.41 -10.54
N VAL A 420 5.38 14.94 -11.39
CA VAL A 420 5.62 13.87 -12.34
C VAL A 420 5.90 14.51 -13.70
N LYS A 421 7.09 14.28 -14.23
CA LYS A 421 7.59 14.88 -15.49
C LYS A 421 7.48 13.88 -16.63
N GLU A 422 7.03 14.33 -17.80
CA GLU A 422 6.98 13.51 -19.00
C GLU A 422 8.39 12.99 -19.34
N GLY A 423 8.52 11.69 -19.57
CA GLY A 423 9.80 11.01 -19.81
C GLY A 423 10.71 10.88 -18.58
N GLY A 424 10.28 11.33 -17.40
CA GLY A 424 11.06 11.23 -16.17
C GLY A 424 11.20 9.79 -15.67
N PHE A 425 12.39 9.47 -15.14
CA PHE A 425 12.68 8.20 -14.46
C PHE A 425 13.04 8.46 -13.00
N TYR A 426 12.33 7.84 -12.05
CA TYR A 426 12.45 8.11 -10.61
C TYR A 426 13.23 7.04 -9.85
N GLY A 427 13.99 6.21 -10.57
CA GLY A 427 15.01 5.33 -10.02
C GLY A 427 14.54 3.90 -9.76
N TRP A 428 13.31 3.66 -9.29
CA TRP A 428 12.86 2.30 -8.99
C TRP A 428 12.90 1.42 -10.26
N PRO A 429 13.35 0.16 -10.18
CA PRO A 429 13.87 -0.54 -9.01
C PRO A 429 15.38 -0.40 -8.78
N TRP A 430 16.10 0.20 -9.72
CA TRP A 430 17.57 0.15 -9.81
C TRP A 430 18.28 1.11 -8.85
N PHE A 431 17.73 2.31 -8.68
CA PHE A 431 18.24 3.37 -7.82
C PHE A 431 17.13 3.82 -6.88
N TYR A 432 17.46 4.25 -5.66
CA TYR A 432 16.43 4.71 -4.73
C TYR A 432 16.20 6.22 -4.79
N LEU A 433 17.24 7.04 -4.69
CA LEU A 433 17.16 8.49 -4.83
C LEU A 433 18.47 9.01 -5.43
N GLY A 434 18.39 9.87 -6.46
CA GLY A 434 19.59 10.34 -7.17
C GLY A 434 20.46 9.19 -7.68
N ALA A 435 21.78 9.36 -7.59
CA ALA A 435 22.76 8.35 -8.04
C ALA A 435 22.96 7.18 -7.05
N HIS A 436 22.14 7.06 -6.01
CA HIS A 436 22.25 5.98 -5.04
C HIS A 436 21.63 4.70 -5.57
N GLU A 437 22.48 3.74 -5.91
CA GLU A 437 22.08 2.42 -6.38
C GLU A 437 21.41 1.63 -5.25
N ASP A 438 20.36 0.86 -5.60
CA ASP A 438 19.81 -0.12 -4.68
C ASP A 438 20.83 -1.27 -4.52
N PRO A 439 21.33 -1.54 -3.30
CA PRO A 439 22.37 -2.55 -3.09
C PRO A 439 21.94 -3.96 -3.52
N ARG A 440 20.62 -4.21 -3.65
CA ARG A 440 20.07 -5.49 -4.12
C ARG A 440 20.14 -5.65 -5.64
N HIS A 441 20.46 -4.58 -6.36
CA HIS A 441 20.66 -4.54 -7.83
C HIS A 441 22.04 -4.01 -8.21
N ALA A 442 23.03 -4.11 -7.31
CA ALA A 442 24.35 -3.55 -7.52
C ALA A 442 24.97 -3.93 -8.88
N GLY A 443 25.36 -2.93 -9.66
CA GLY A 443 25.96 -3.07 -10.98
C GLY A 443 25.00 -3.50 -12.09
N ALA A 444 23.69 -3.64 -11.85
CA ALA A 444 22.77 -4.15 -12.86
C ALA A 444 22.50 -3.16 -13.98
N ARG A 445 22.39 -1.86 -13.66
CA ARG A 445 22.01 -0.79 -14.60
C ARG A 445 22.87 0.47 -14.44
N PRO A 446 24.21 0.38 -14.58
CA PRO A 446 25.09 1.54 -14.45
C PRO A 446 24.77 2.65 -15.47
N ASP A 447 24.15 2.29 -16.60
CA ASP A 447 23.71 3.21 -17.65
C ASP A 447 22.58 4.16 -17.21
N LEU A 448 21.92 3.91 -16.08
CA LEU A 448 20.85 4.75 -15.54
C LEU A 448 21.32 5.76 -14.49
N LYS A 449 22.55 5.64 -13.96
CA LYS A 449 23.05 6.38 -12.78
C LYS A 449 22.80 7.89 -12.79
N ASP A 450 22.94 8.53 -13.95
CA ASP A 450 22.82 9.99 -14.09
C ASP A 450 21.47 10.42 -14.69
N LYS A 451 20.49 9.52 -14.72
CA LYS A 451 19.19 9.72 -15.38
C LYS A 451 18.01 9.75 -14.41
N ILE A 452 18.29 9.68 -13.10
CA ILE A 452 17.29 9.68 -12.03
C ILE A 452 16.81 11.11 -11.77
N THR A 453 15.50 11.30 -11.81
CA THR A 453 14.82 12.49 -11.34
C THR A 453 14.68 12.42 -9.83
N VAL A 454 15.32 13.34 -9.12
CA VAL A 454 15.16 13.46 -7.66
C VAL A 454 13.77 14.02 -7.35
N PRO A 455 12.98 13.38 -6.45
CA PRO A 455 11.68 13.88 -6.03
C PRO A 455 11.74 15.25 -5.35
N ASP A 456 10.69 16.04 -5.50
CA ASP A 456 10.66 17.43 -5.00
C ASP A 456 10.60 17.56 -3.46
N VAL A 457 9.88 16.67 -2.77
CA VAL A 457 9.71 16.70 -1.31
C VAL A 457 9.85 15.29 -0.74
N LEU A 458 10.91 15.06 0.03
CA LEU A 458 11.17 13.79 0.71
C LEU A 458 10.47 13.75 2.07
N LEU A 459 9.94 12.58 2.40
CA LEU A 459 9.18 12.30 3.61
C LEU A 459 9.93 11.28 4.47
N GLN A 460 9.67 11.27 5.77
CA GLN A 460 10.18 10.18 6.64
C GLN A 460 9.85 8.81 6.04
N SER A 461 10.84 7.93 6.00
CA SER A 461 10.73 6.60 5.40
C SER A 461 9.57 5.78 5.98
N HIS A 462 8.93 5.00 5.12
CA HIS A 462 7.82 4.11 5.47
C HIS A 462 6.55 4.84 5.96
N SER A 463 6.43 6.16 5.81
CA SER A 463 5.23 6.90 6.26
C SER A 463 3.96 6.57 5.47
N ALA A 464 4.09 5.89 4.33
CA ALA A 464 3.04 5.42 3.44
C ALA A 464 2.10 6.54 2.98
N SER A 465 2.62 7.48 2.18
CA SER A 465 1.83 8.57 1.60
C SER A 465 0.84 8.06 0.54
N LEU A 466 -0.49 8.15 0.76
CA LEU A 466 -1.49 7.51 -0.11
C LEU A 466 -2.34 8.46 -0.95
N GLY A 467 -2.65 9.65 -0.47
CA GLY A 467 -3.54 10.59 -1.16
C GLY A 467 -3.00 12.00 -1.04
N MET A 468 -3.27 12.84 -2.05
CA MET A 468 -2.90 14.25 -2.01
C MET A 468 -3.92 15.14 -2.71
N VAL A 469 -3.94 16.42 -2.33
CA VAL A 469 -4.77 17.46 -2.95
C VAL A 469 -4.06 18.81 -2.83
N PHE A 470 -4.24 19.71 -3.80
CA PHE A 470 -3.83 21.10 -3.67
C PHE A 470 -4.95 21.93 -3.07
N TYR A 471 -4.59 22.89 -2.23
CA TYR A 471 -5.55 23.81 -1.63
C TYR A 471 -5.60 25.12 -2.39
N ASP A 472 -6.70 25.36 -3.10
CA ASP A 472 -7.00 26.61 -3.82
C ASP A 472 -8.19 27.36 -3.22
N GLY A 473 -8.79 26.82 -2.15
CA GLY A 473 -9.91 27.42 -1.44
C GLY A 473 -9.57 28.75 -0.77
N ALA A 474 -10.62 29.51 -0.45
CA ALA A 474 -10.47 30.82 0.19
C ALA A 474 -10.62 30.80 1.72
N SER A 475 -11.05 29.66 2.29
CA SER A 475 -11.46 29.56 3.69
C SER A 475 -10.29 29.42 4.65
N PHE A 476 -9.19 28.78 4.27
CA PHE A 476 -7.96 28.73 5.06
C PHE A 476 -7.16 30.03 4.93
N PRO A 477 -6.22 30.32 5.84
CA PRO A 477 -5.34 31.47 5.73
C PRO A 477 -4.63 31.53 4.37
N ALA A 478 -4.37 32.74 3.86
CA ALA A 478 -3.80 32.96 2.52
C ALA A 478 -2.50 32.16 2.28
N ALA A 479 -1.69 31.96 3.33
CA ALA A 479 -0.47 31.18 3.25
C ALA A 479 -0.69 29.74 2.76
N TYR A 480 -1.85 29.11 2.98
CA TYR A 480 -2.14 27.74 2.56
C TYR A 480 -2.55 27.63 1.08
N ARG A 481 -2.83 28.74 0.40
CA ARG A 481 -3.30 28.71 -0.99
C ARG A 481 -2.14 28.38 -1.92
N GLY A 482 -2.35 27.41 -2.80
CA GLY A 482 -1.33 26.85 -3.68
C GLY A 482 -0.54 25.69 -3.07
N ASP A 483 -0.61 25.49 -1.76
CA ASP A 483 0.08 24.38 -1.11
C ASP A 483 -0.63 23.05 -1.30
N GLY A 484 0.15 21.97 -1.21
CA GLY A 484 -0.38 20.61 -1.23
C GLY A 484 -0.69 20.11 0.18
N PHE A 485 -1.59 19.15 0.29
CA PHE A 485 -1.76 18.29 1.46
C PHE A 485 -1.57 16.84 1.04
N ALA A 486 -0.93 16.03 1.88
CA ALA A 486 -0.76 14.60 1.66
C ALA A 486 -1.08 13.79 2.93
N ALA A 487 -1.72 12.64 2.76
CA ALA A 487 -2.12 11.75 3.84
C ALA A 487 -1.10 10.62 3.99
N LEU A 488 -0.45 10.58 5.16
CA LEU A 488 0.52 9.56 5.54
C LEU A 488 -0.19 8.47 6.35
N HIS A 489 -0.39 7.32 5.72
CA HIS A 489 -1.18 6.19 6.26
C HIS A 489 -0.50 5.45 7.40
N GLY A 490 0.82 5.56 7.47
CA GLY A 490 1.63 5.10 8.59
C GLY A 490 2.42 3.82 8.35
N SER A 491 3.55 3.72 9.04
CA SER A 491 4.55 2.70 8.81
C SER A 491 4.18 1.30 9.31
N TRP A 492 4.66 0.31 8.55
CA TRP A 492 4.71 -1.10 8.95
C TRP A 492 6.14 -1.66 8.93
N ASN A 493 7.01 -1.19 8.03
CA ASN A 493 8.40 -1.66 7.89
C ASN A 493 9.40 -0.76 8.65
N ARG A 494 9.11 -0.43 9.92
CA ARG A 494 9.95 0.44 10.76
C ARG A 494 9.79 0.08 12.24
N ALA A 495 10.86 0.10 13.04
CA ALA A 495 10.77 -0.29 14.44
C ALA A 495 9.91 0.71 15.23
N LEU A 496 10.24 2.00 15.11
CA LEU A 496 9.46 3.10 15.67
C LEU A 496 8.50 3.66 14.61
N ARG A 497 7.25 3.93 14.99
CA ARG A 497 6.22 4.35 14.02
C ARG A 497 6.45 5.76 13.52
N THR A 498 6.17 5.98 12.24
CA THR A 498 6.07 7.30 11.60
C THR A 498 4.88 7.31 10.63
N GLY A 499 4.48 8.49 10.16
CA GLY A 499 3.25 8.70 9.40
C GLY A 499 2.05 8.83 10.33
N TYR A 500 0.91 8.24 9.99
CA TYR A 500 -0.35 8.38 10.76
C TYR A 500 -0.75 9.84 10.96
N LYS A 501 -0.65 10.63 9.88
CA LYS A 501 -0.86 12.09 9.91
C LYS A 501 -1.24 12.64 8.54
N VAL A 502 -1.71 13.88 8.50
CA VAL A 502 -1.76 14.67 7.26
C VAL A 502 -0.67 15.73 7.34
N ILE A 503 0.07 15.88 6.24
CA ILE A 503 1.10 16.90 6.09
C ILE A 503 0.65 17.96 5.09
N ARG A 504 1.20 19.17 5.24
CA ARG A 504 1.16 20.24 4.25
C ARG A 504 2.50 20.26 3.51
N VAL A 505 2.44 20.09 2.19
CA VAL A 505 3.56 20.22 1.26
C VAL A 505 3.67 21.69 0.89
N ARG A 506 4.76 22.35 1.29
CA ARG A 506 4.90 23.80 1.14
C ARG A 506 5.44 24.17 -0.23
N THR A 507 4.75 25.11 -0.87
CA THR A 507 5.14 25.71 -2.14
C THR A 507 5.42 27.20 -1.95
N ARG A 508 6.21 27.75 -2.87
CA ARG A 508 6.38 29.19 -3.05
C ARG A 508 6.14 29.47 -4.52
N ASP A 509 5.05 30.18 -4.83
CA ASP A 509 4.64 30.50 -6.19
C ASP A 509 4.48 29.26 -7.09
N GLY A 510 3.93 28.17 -6.53
CA GLY A 510 3.76 26.88 -7.22
C GLY A 510 5.03 26.03 -7.32
N VAL A 511 6.17 26.49 -6.76
CA VAL A 511 7.42 25.73 -6.70
C VAL A 511 7.55 25.04 -5.34
N PRO A 512 7.78 23.71 -5.26
CA PRO A 512 8.02 23.03 -3.99
C PRO A 512 9.24 23.58 -3.28
N THR A 513 9.15 23.72 -1.96
CA THR A 513 10.26 24.19 -1.12
C THR A 513 11.20 23.08 -0.65
N GLY A 514 10.85 21.81 -0.86
CA GLY A 514 11.51 20.66 -0.22
C GLY A 514 11.00 20.37 1.20
N GLU A 515 10.27 21.30 1.82
CA GLU A 515 9.74 21.17 3.18
C GLU A 515 8.33 20.57 3.21
N TYR A 516 8.03 19.86 4.30
CA TYR A 516 6.66 19.58 4.72
C TYR A 516 6.43 19.96 6.19
N GLU A 517 5.17 20.26 6.50
CA GLU A 517 4.69 20.62 7.83
C GLU A 517 3.64 19.60 8.29
N ASP A 518 3.75 19.09 9.50
CA ASP A 518 2.71 18.27 10.11
C ASP A 518 1.44 19.13 10.32
N PHE A 519 0.33 18.72 9.74
CA PHE A 519 -0.94 19.45 9.80
C PHE A 519 -1.95 18.78 10.74
N LEU A 520 -2.24 17.50 10.53
CA LEU A 520 -3.16 16.72 11.37
C LEU A 520 -2.40 15.56 12.00
N THR A 521 -2.37 15.47 13.34
CA THR A 521 -1.62 14.44 14.10
C THR A 521 -2.46 13.83 15.23
N GLY A 522 -1.84 13.02 16.09
CA GLY A 522 -2.49 12.47 17.29
C GLY A 522 -3.21 11.13 17.07
N LEU A 523 -2.93 10.43 15.97
CA LEU A 523 -3.62 9.21 15.57
C LEU A 523 -3.00 7.91 16.12
N VAL A 524 -1.81 8.01 16.73
CA VAL A 524 -1.05 6.90 17.30
C VAL A 524 -1.17 6.91 18.82
N ILE A 525 -1.43 5.74 19.41
CA ILE A 525 -1.55 5.58 20.87
C ILE A 525 -0.19 5.17 21.46
N ASN A 526 0.45 4.17 20.85
CA ASN A 526 1.73 3.63 21.29
C ASN A 526 2.44 2.91 20.12
N ASP A 527 3.55 2.24 20.40
CA ASP A 527 4.37 1.54 19.39
C ASP A 527 3.62 0.41 18.64
N ARG A 528 2.41 0.04 19.05
CA ARG A 528 1.60 -1.02 18.44
C ARG A 528 0.24 -0.53 17.96
N GLU A 529 -0.39 0.38 18.67
CA GLU A 529 -1.80 0.74 18.49
C GLU A 529 -1.99 2.11 17.88
N VAL A 530 -2.92 2.18 16.93
CA VAL A 530 -3.38 3.40 16.28
C VAL A 530 -4.90 3.38 16.25
N TRP A 531 -5.52 4.55 16.24
CA TRP A 531 -6.98 4.65 16.18
C TRP A 531 -7.48 5.31 14.89
N ALA A 532 -6.57 5.73 14.00
CA ALA A 532 -6.94 6.17 12.65
C ALA A 532 -5.75 6.03 11.69
N ARG A 533 -6.04 5.85 10.41
CA ARG A 533 -5.04 5.74 9.34
C ARG A 533 -5.45 6.57 8.11
N PRO A 534 -4.92 7.79 7.93
CA PRO A 534 -5.35 8.69 6.86
C PRO A 534 -5.09 8.14 5.46
N VAL A 535 -6.04 8.30 4.53
CA VAL A 535 -5.91 7.82 3.13
C VAL A 535 -6.15 8.92 2.11
N GLY A 536 -7.39 9.39 2.00
CA GLY A 536 -7.84 10.28 0.94
C GLY A 536 -8.07 11.69 1.45
N LEU A 537 -7.83 12.66 0.57
CA LEU A 537 -7.99 14.09 0.85
C LEU A 537 -8.83 14.73 -0.26
N THR A 538 -9.72 15.65 0.10
CA THR A 538 -10.37 16.53 -0.87
C THR A 538 -10.77 17.85 -0.21
N VAL A 539 -10.88 18.91 -1.01
CA VAL A 539 -11.40 20.21 -0.55
C VAL A 539 -12.90 20.24 -0.81
N ALA A 540 -13.70 20.33 0.24
CA ALA A 540 -15.15 20.49 0.14
C ALA A 540 -15.51 21.87 -0.43
N LYS A 541 -16.74 22.02 -0.92
CA LYS A 541 -17.22 23.25 -1.57
C LYS A 541 -17.18 24.50 -0.66
N ASP A 542 -17.26 24.30 0.66
CA ASP A 542 -17.13 25.37 1.66
C ASP A 542 -15.66 25.74 1.97
N GLY A 543 -14.70 25.13 1.27
CA GLY A 543 -13.27 25.32 1.45
C GLY A 543 -12.68 24.59 2.65
N SER A 544 -13.42 23.70 3.31
CA SER A 544 -12.87 22.80 4.33
C SER A 544 -12.11 21.63 3.71
N LEU A 545 -11.08 21.14 4.42
CA LEU A 545 -10.34 19.93 4.02
C LEU A 545 -11.04 18.70 4.61
N LEU A 546 -11.37 17.72 3.77
CA LEU A 546 -11.86 16.42 4.20
C LEU A 546 -10.76 15.38 4.16
N VAL A 547 -10.70 14.52 5.18
CA VAL A 547 -9.68 13.48 5.36
C VAL A 547 -10.38 12.17 5.67
N SER A 548 -10.26 11.16 4.81
CA SER A 548 -10.71 9.81 5.14
C SER A 548 -9.67 9.06 5.94
N GLU A 549 -10.13 8.18 6.82
CA GLU A 549 -9.28 7.18 7.47
C GLU A 549 -9.93 5.80 7.39
N ASP A 550 -9.16 4.80 6.99
CA ASP A 550 -9.69 3.47 6.67
C ASP A 550 -9.73 2.51 7.86
N GLY A 551 -9.13 2.88 8.99
CA GLY A 551 -9.04 2.05 10.17
C GLY A 551 -10.39 1.88 10.85
N ASN A 552 -11.06 3.00 11.16
CA ASN A 552 -12.34 3.03 11.87
C ASN A 552 -13.48 3.61 11.02
N GLY A 553 -13.26 3.89 9.74
CA GLY A 553 -14.35 4.21 8.82
C GLY A 553 -14.86 5.64 8.90
N THR A 554 -14.00 6.59 9.27
CA THR A 554 -14.34 8.00 9.49
C THR A 554 -13.87 8.87 8.34
N ILE A 555 -14.64 9.93 8.06
CA ILE A 555 -14.17 11.10 7.32
C ILE A 555 -14.18 12.28 8.28
N TRP A 556 -13.02 12.90 8.45
CA TRP A 556 -12.82 14.12 9.22
C TRP A 556 -12.98 15.35 8.34
N ARG A 557 -13.50 16.43 8.92
CA ARG A 557 -13.58 17.75 8.31
C ARG A 557 -12.74 18.73 9.12
N VAL A 558 -11.82 19.41 8.44
CA VAL A 558 -10.98 20.46 9.02
C VAL A 558 -11.38 21.80 8.42
N SER A 559 -11.83 22.72 9.27
CA SER A 559 -12.24 24.08 8.88
C SER A 559 -11.45 25.13 9.64
N TYR A 560 -11.24 26.29 9.04
CA TYR A 560 -10.60 27.42 9.73
C TYR A 560 -11.66 28.30 10.40
N ARG A 561 -11.42 28.68 11.66
CA ARG A 561 -12.32 29.53 12.47
C ARG A 561 -11.69 30.86 12.90
N GLY A 562 -10.44 31.11 12.54
CA GLY A 562 -9.64 32.19 13.10
C GLY A 562 -8.93 31.77 14.38
N ALA A 563 -7.77 32.34 14.68
CA ALA A 563 -7.11 32.13 15.97
C ALA A 563 -8.04 32.56 17.11
N ALA A 564 -8.20 31.72 18.13
CA ALA A 564 -8.85 32.13 19.36
C ALA A 564 -8.08 33.33 19.93
N ARG A 565 -8.78 34.46 20.12
CA ARG A 565 -8.20 35.65 20.73
C ARG A 565 -8.00 35.47 22.22
#